data_AF-A0A1F5NKY0-F1
#
_entry.id   AF-A0A1F5NKY0-F1
#
_cell.length_a   1.000
_cell.length_b   1.000
_cell.length_c   1.000
_cell.angle_alpha   90.00
_cell.angle_beta   90.00
_cell.angle_gamma   90.00
#
_symmetry.space_group_name_H-M   'P 1'
#
loop_
_entity.id
_entity.type
_entity.pdbx_description
1 polymer ?
#
loop_
_entity_poly.entity_id
_entity_poly.type
_entity_poly.pdbx_seq_one_letter_code
_entity_poly.pdbx_strand_id
1 'polypeptide(L)' 'MSLVRDLIKDSEEYKKQIEQLSTETIVRLAGNRQDALEQARKLLEKNYPNDLIEETIEAVADEIQMIAKMIWEERTK' A
#
# COMPACT_ATOMS: atom_id res chain seq x y z
N MET A 1 6.97 22.28 3.06
CA MET A 1 6.66 21.31 1.98
C MET A 1 5.31 20.71 2.33
N SER A 2 4.31 20.78 1.43
CA SER A 2 2.94 20.35 1.74
C SER A 2 2.88 18.83 1.86
N LEU A 3 2.32 18.35 2.97
CA LEU A 3 1.92 16.94 3.22
C LEU A 3 1.33 16.22 2.00
N VAL A 4 0.60 16.95 1.15
CA VAL A 4 -0.03 16.44 -0.09
C VAL A 4 1.00 15.94 -1.10
N ARG A 5 2.18 16.57 -1.21
CA ARG A 5 3.23 16.13 -2.15
C ARG A 5 3.94 14.87 -1.67
N ASP A 6 4.05 14.69 -0.36
CA ASP A 6 4.66 13.51 0.23
C ASP A 6 3.70 12.32 0.09
N LEU A 7 2.41 12.50 0.39
CA LEU A 7 1.35 11.50 0.16
C LEU A 7 1.25 11.03 -1.31
N ILE A 8 1.30 11.94 -2.29
CA ILE A 8 1.24 11.57 -3.72
C ILE A 8 2.48 10.77 -4.15
N LYS A 9 3.66 11.14 -3.61
CA LYS A 9 4.90 10.44 -3.91
C LYS A 9 4.93 9.05 -3.28
N ASP A 10 4.38 8.92 -2.07
CA ASP A 10 4.21 7.65 -1.37
C ASP A 10 3.26 6.72 -2.13
N SER A 11 2.14 7.24 -2.66
CA SER A 11 1.19 6.48 -3.49
C SER A 11 1.84 5.82 -4.72
N GLU A 12 2.65 6.57 -5.47
CA GLU A 12 3.36 6.02 -6.64
C GLU A 12 4.42 4.99 -6.25
N GLU A 13 5.10 5.20 -5.12
CA GLU A 13 6.09 4.27 -4.60
C GLU A 13 5.44 2.96 -4.13
N TYR A 14 4.31 3.05 -3.41
CA TYR A 14 3.49 1.91 -3.02
C TYR A 14 2.98 1.16 -4.24
N LYS A 15 2.50 1.88 -5.27
CA LYS A 15 2.10 1.27 -6.55
C LYS A 15 3.21 0.44 -7.17
N LYS A 16 4.41 1.00 -7.32
CA LYS A 16 5.56 0.27 -7.90
C LYS A 16 5.95 -0.95 -7.08
N GLN A 17 5.92 -0.84 -5.75
CA GLN A 17 6.25 -1.97 -4.88
C GLN A 17 5.21 -3.09 -4.98
N ILE A 18 3.92 -2.74 -5.00
CA ILE A 18 2.82 -3.71 -5.13
C ILE A 18 2.80 -4.34 -6.53
N GLU A 19 3.09 -3.57 -7.58
CA GLU A 19 3.13 -4.06 -8.95
C GLU A 19 4.25 -5.09 -9.19
N GLN A 20 5.32 -5.05 -8.40
CA GLN A 20 6.38 -6.08 -8.44
C GLN A 20 5.99 -7.37 -7.71
N LEU A 21 4.89 -7.38 -6.96
CA LEU A 21 4.43 -8.58 -6.26
C LEU A 21 3.78 -9.58 -7.22
N SER A 22 3.78 -10.84 -6.77
CA SER A 22 3.06 -11.91 -7.47
C SER A 22 1.56 -11.64 -7.46
N THR A 23 0.86 -12.13 -8.49
CA THR A 23 -0.60 -11.98 -8.59
C THR A 23 -1.32 -12.57 -7.36
N GLU A 24 -0.83 -13.68 -6.80
CA GLU A 24 -1.38 -14.26 -5.57
C GLU A 24 -1.28 -13.32 -4.36
N THR A 25 -0.17 -12.61 -4.23
CA THR A 25 0.03 -11.63 -3.14
C THR A 25 -0.86 -10.43 -3.36
N ILE A 26 -0.99 -9.94 -4.60
CA ILE A 26 -1.87 -8.82 -4.93
C ILE A 26 -3.34 -9.18 -4.64
N VAL A 27 -3.79 -10.38 -4.99
CA VAL A 27 -5.14 -10.88 -4.66
C VAL A 27 -5.35 -10.93 -3.15
N ARG A 28 -4.35 -11.41 -2.40
CA ARG A 28 -4.38 -11.40 -0.94
C ARG A 28 -4.49 -9.98 -0.37
N LEU A 29 -3.66 -9.05 -0.81
CA LEU A 29 -3.72 -7.65 -0.37
C LEU A 29 -5.07 -7.00 -0.71
N ALA A 30 -5.61 -7.26 -1.91
CA ALA A 30 -6.90 -6.73 -2.36
C ALA A 30 -8.09 -7.27 -1.54
N GLY A 31 -8.02 -8.52 -1.08
CA GLY A 31 -9.12 -9.22 -0.40
C GLY A 31 -8.98 -9.34 1.12
N ASN A 32 -7.78 -9.15 1.67
CA ASN A 32 -7.48 -9.36 3.08
C ASN A 32 -6.92 -8.08 3.72
N ARG A 33 -7.72 -7.46 4.59
CA ARG A 33 -7.34 -6.24 5.32
C ARG A 33 -6.10 -6.45 6.18
N GLN A 34 -5.95 -7.62 6.80
CA GLN A 34 -4.83 -7.91 7.69
C GLN A 34 -3.49 -7.95 6.93
N ASP A 35 -3.48 -8.54 5.74
CA ASP A 35 -2.29 -8.56 4.87
C ASP A 35 -1.91 -7.14 4.42
N ALA A 36 -2.90 -6.30 4.11
CA ALA A 36 -2.67 -4.91 3.74
C ALA A 36 -2.13 -4.07 4.90
N LEU A 37 -2.63 -4.27 6.12
CA LEU A 37 -2.11 -3.63 7.33
C LEU A 37 -0.67 -4.05 7.64
N GLU A 38 -0.36 -5.35 7.48
CA GLU A 38 1.01 -5.83 7.66
C GLU A 38 1.97 -5.22 6.63
N GLN A 39 1.53 -5.13 5.37
CA GLN A 39 2.31 -4.50 4.30
C GLN A 39 2.48 -3.00 4.54
N ALA A 40 1.43 -2.30 4.98
CA ALA A 40 1.49 -0.88 5.35
C ALA A 40 2.50 -0.65 6.47
N ARG A 41 2.45 -1.48 7.51
CA ARG A 41 3.40 -1.40 8.63
C ARG A 41 4.84 -1.58 8.16
N LYS A 42 5.13 -2.57 7.33
CA LYS A 42 6.47 -2.80 6.77
C LYS A 42 6.97 -1.61 5.95
N LEU A 43 6.09 -1.00 5.16
CA LEU A 43 6.43 0.16 4.34
C LEU A 43 6.71 1.40 5.20
N LEU A 44 5.87 1.64 6.21
CA LEU A 44 6.06 2.72 7.18
C LEU A 44 7.31 2.49 8.03
N GLU A 45 7.58 1.28 8.50
CA GLU A 45 8.82 0.97 9.26
C GLU A 45 10.08 1.28 8.45
N LYS A 46 10.03 1.08 7.13
CA LYS A 46 11.17 1.31 6.23
C LYS A 46 11.35 2.78 5.87
N ASN A 47 10.26 3.48 5.54
CA ASN A 47 10.31 4.83 4.98
C ASN A 47 10.06 5.92 6.04
N TYR A 48 9.23 5.63 7.05
CA TYR A 48 8.76 6.55 8.08
C TYR A 48 8.70 5.87 9.47
N PRO A 49 9.84 5.43 10.02
CA PRO A 49 9.86 4.67 11.28
C PRO A 49 9.29 5.44 12.49
N ASN A 50 9.18 6.77 12.39
CA ASN A 50 8.59 7.63 13.43
C ASN A 50 7.07 7.80 13.28
N ASP A 51 6.47 7.42 12.14
CA ASP A 51 5.05 7.60 11.83
C ASP A 51 4.26 6.27 11.87
N LEU A 52 4.68 5.37 12.76
CA LEU A 52 4.01 4.09 13.04
C LEU A 52 2.78 4.28 13.95
N ILE A 53 1.93 5.23 13.58
CA ILE A 53 0.67 5.53 14.26
C ILE A 53 -0.43 4.72 13.57
N GLU A 54 -1.40 4.24 14.36
CA GLU A 54 -2.48 3.36 13.86
C GLU A 54 -3.25 3.99 12.69
N GLU A 55 -3.63 5.26 12.80
CA GLU A 55 -4.31 5.99 11.71
C GLU A 55 -3.50 6.03 10.41
N THR A 56 -2.19 6.24 10.50
CA THR A 56 -1.29 6.25 9.32
C THR A 56 -1.19 4.86 8.70
N ILE A 57 -1.07 3.82 9.53
CA ILE A 57 -1.03 2.42 9.07
C ILE A 57 -2.34 2.07 8.37
N GLU A 58 -3.48 2.48 8.92
CA GLU A 58 -4.79 2.24 8.32
C GLU A 58 -4.96 2.96 6.98
N ALA A 59 -4.55 4.22 6.90
CA ALA A 59 -4.62 5.02 5.67
C ALA A 59 -3.74 4.42 4.55
N VAL A 60 -2.50 4.05 4.89
CA VAL A 60 -1.58 3.40 3.93
C VAL A 60 -2.12 2.03 3.53
N ALA A 61 -2.71 1.27 4.45
CA ALA A 61 -3.32 -0.01 4.13
C ALA A 61 -4.51 0.14 3.18
N ASP A 62 -5.37 1.15 3.35
CA ASP A 62 -6.48 1.43 2.43
C ASP A 62 -5.96 1.71 1.02
N GLU A 63 -4.89 2.48 0.93
CA GLU A 63 -4.24 2.80 -0.34
C GLU A 63 -3.62 1.56 -0.99
N ILE A 64 -2.92 0.72 -0.22
CA ILE A 64 -2.39 -0.57 -0.69
C ILE A 64 -3.51 -1.45 -1.22
N GLN A 65 -4.65 -1.54 -0.52
CA GLN A 65 -5.79 -2.34 -0.99
C GLN A 65 -6.39 -1.79 -2.28
N MET A 66 -6.53 -0.47 -2.39
CA MET A 66 -7.03 0.18 -3.60
C MET A 66 -6.10 -0.07 -4.79
N ILE A 67 -4.80 0.11 -4.59
CA ILE A 67 -3.78 -0.16 -5.61
C ILE A 67 -3.77 -1.63 -6.00
N ALA A 68 -3.81 -2.54 -5.02
CA ALA A 68 -3.83 -3.99 -5.28
C ALA A 68 -5.06 -4.40 -6.09
N LYS A 69 -6.25 -3.84 -5.79
CA LYS A 69 -7.46 -4.06 -6.59
C LYS A 69 -7.31 -3.55 -8.02
N MET A 70 -6.78 -2.34 -8.18
CA MET A 70 -6.55 -1.75 -9.51
C MET A 70 -5.60 -2.62 -10.35
N ILE A 71 -4.46 -3.02 -9.80
CA ILE A 71 -3.50 -3.88 -10.50
C ILE A 71 -4.09 -5.26 -10.78
N TRP A 72 -4.85 -5.82 -9.85
CA TRP A 72 -5.52 -7.10 -10.07
C TRP A 72 -6.52 -7.03 -11.23
N GLU A 73 -7.33 -5.97 -11.31
CA GLU A 73 -8.23 -5.71 -12.43
C GLU A 73 -7.48 -5.51 -13.75
N GLU A 74 -6.35 -4.81 -13.74
CA GLU A 74 -5.48 -4.63 -14.93
C GLU A 74 -4.89 -5.96 -15.41
N ARG A 75 -4.53 -6.88 -14.50
CA ARG A 75 -3.96 -8.20 -14.84
C ARG A 75 -4.98 -9.23 -15.28
N THR A 76 -6.26 -9.03 -14.96
CA THR A 76 -7.34 -9.98 -15.25
C THR A 76 -8.23 -9.56 -16.42
N LYS A 77 -8.00 -8.37 -16.98
CA LYS A 77 -8.54 -7.95 -18.29
C LYS A 77 -7.68 -8.48 -19.44
#